data_AF-A0A2V8FXP9-F1
#
_entry.id   AF-A0A2V8FXP9-F1
#
_cell.length_a   1.000
_cell.length_b   1.000
_cell.length_c   1.000
_cell.angle_alpha   90.00
_cell.angle_beta   90.00
_cell.angle_gamma   90.00
#
_symmetry.space_group_name_H-M   'P 1'
#
loop_
_entity.id
_entity.type
_entity.pdbx_description
1 polymer ?
#
loop_
_entity_poly.entity_id
_entity_poly.type
_entity_poly.pdbx_seq_one_letter_code
_entity_poly.pdbx_strand_id
1 'polypeptide(L)'
;MTLTLATLGAAALGADEGMWRIDQLPLEVIAGKYGVRIAPSDLERLRSAPVRLVSGGGGGTGTFASANGLILTNHHVALDCIRTSTLAEQNKARADNLIDSGFTAKSPADELPCKRFKAQIELSARDVTAEVNRGVTPGMPIAE
;
A
#
# COMPACT_ATOMS: atom_id res chain seq x y z
N MET A 1 -42.03 -38.32 -22.78
CA MET A 1 -41.09 -38.05 -21.67
C MET A 1 -40.40 -36.74 -21.99
N THR A 2 -40.96 -35.63 -21.52
CA THR A 2 -40.56 -34.27 -21.88
C THR A 2 -39.54 -33.80 -20.84
N LEU A 3 -38.31 -33.54 -21.28
CA LEU A 3 -37.22 -33.11 -20.40
C LEU A 3 -37.29 -31.59 -20.23
N THR A 4 -37.74 -31.14 -19.06
CA THR A 4 -37.80 -29.71 -18.72
C THR A 4 -36.39 -29.24 -18.35
N LEU A 5 -35.79 -28.39 -19.19
CA LEU A 5 -34.49 -27.77 -18.94
C LEU A 5 -34.66 -26.67 -17.88
N ALA A 6 -34.18 -26.91 -16.65
CA ALA A 6 -34.16 -25.91 -15.60
C ALA A 6 -33.07 -24.87 -15.90
N THR A 7 -33.46 -23.70 -16.41
CA THR A 7 -32.56 -22.55 -16.52
C THR A 7 -32.30 -22.01 -15.11
N LEU A 8 -31.17 -22.39 -14.52
CA LEU A 8 -30.62 -21.69 -13.36
C LEU A 8 -30.45 -20.22 -13.75
N GLY A 9 -31.27 -19.35 -13.16
CA GLY A 9 -31.10 -17.91 -13.30
C GLY A 9 -29.73 -17.53 -12.78
N ALA A 10 -28.85 -17.07 -13.67
CA ALA A 10 -27.58 -16.47 -13.28
C ALA A 10 -27.91 -15.19 -12.52
N ALA A 11 -27.92 -15.26 -11.19
CA ALA A 11 -27.89 -14.07 -10.37
C ALA A 11 -26.63 -13.27 -10.77
N ALA A 12 -26.82 -12.03 -11.18
CA ALA A 12 -25.70 -11.14 -11.46
C ALA A 12 -24.90 -10.97 -10.16
N LEU A 13 -23.72 -11.59 -10.09
CA LEU A 13 -22.75 -11.37 -9.03
C LEU A 13 -22.26 -9.92 -9.15
N GLY A 14 -22.79 -9.03 -8.32
CA GLY A 14 -22.36 -7.64 -8.23
C GLY A 14 -21.18 -7.51 -7.27
N ALA A 15 -20.01 -7.12 -7.78
CA ALA A 15 -18.92 -6.64 -6.95
C ALA A 15 -19.05 -5.11 -6.84
N ASP A 16 -19.67 -4.64 -5.76
CA ASP A 16 -19.83 -3.19 -5.49
C ASP A 16 -18.55 -2.54 -4.96
N GLU A 17 -17.61 -3.35 -4.47
CA GLU A 17 -16.38 -2.94 -3.77
C GLU A 17 -15.15 -3.61 -4.36
N GLY A 18 -13.97 -2.99 -4.17
CA GLY A 18 -12.71 -3.54 -4.64
C GLY A 18 -11.52 -2.60 -4.41
N MET A 19 -10.31 -3.16 -4.41
CA MET A 19 -9.06 -2.40 -4.46
C MET A 19 -8.72 -2.14 -5.92
N TRP A 20 -9.01 -0.93 -6.39
CA TRP A 20 -8.80 -0.54 -7.78
C TRP A 20 -7.37 -0.08 -8.01
N ARG A 21 -6.83 -0.38 -9.19
CA ARG A 21 -5.66 0.36 -9.68
C ARG A 21 -6.06 1.81 -9.90
N ILE A 22 -5.14 2.75 -9.66
CA ILE A 22 -5.40 4.18 -9.85
C ILE A 22 -5.86 4.51 -11.28
N ASP A 23 -5.33 3.79 -12.28
CA ASP A 23 -5.70 3.95 -13.68
C ASP A 23 -6.98 3.21 -14.10
N GLN A 24 -7.62 2.50 -13.17
CA GLN A 24 -8.86 1.73 -13.39
C GLN A 24 -9.96 2.14 -12.41
N LEU A 25 -9.86 3.31 -11.76
CA LEU A 25 -10.88 3.80 -10.84
C LEU A 25 -12.22 3.98 -11.57
N PRO A 26 -13.34 3.51 -11.00
CA PRO A 26 -14.66 3.63 -11.60
C PRO A 26 -15.22 5.04 -11.37
N LEU A 27 -14.67 6.04 -12.05
CA LEU A 27 -14.90 7.47 -11.78
C LEU A 27 -16.39 7.87 -11.81
N GLU A 28 -17.15 7.36 -12.77
CA GLU A 28 -18.59 7.65 -12.88
C GLU A 28 -19.40 7.03 -11.74
N VAL A 29 -19.01 5.83 -11.28
CA VAL A 29 -19.64 5.19 -10.12
C VAL A 29 -19.32 5.99 -8.86
N ILE A 30 -18.07 6.44 -8.69
CA ILE A 30 -17.65 7.27 -7.55
C ILE A 30 -18.43 8.59 -7.55
N ALA A 31 -18.53 9.26 -8.71
CA ALA A 31 -19.24 10.52 -8.83
C ALA A 31 -20.75 10.37 -8.57
N GLY A 32 -21.38 9.33 -9.12
CA GLY A 32 -22.80 9.08 -8.93
C GLY A 32 -23.16 8.65 -7.50
N LYS A 33 -22.35 7.78 -6.88
CA LYS A 33 -22.63 7.21 -5.55
C LYS A 33 -22.23 8.14 -4.40
N TYR A 34 -21.10 8.84 -4.53
CA TYR A 34 -20.52 9.64 -3.44
C TYR A 34 -20.51 11.15 -3.72
N GLY A 35 -20.90 11.59 -4.91
CA GLY A 35 -20.89 13.01 -5.27
C GLY A 35 -19.49 13.61 -5.47
N VAL A 36 -18.45 12.77 -5.54
CA VAL A 36 -17.05 13.19 -5.68
C VAL A 36 -16.61 13.04 -7.13
N ARG A 37 -16.21 14.15 -7.76
CA ARG A 37 -15.56 14.11 -9.07
C ARG A 37 -14.05 14.18 -8.91
N ILE A 38 -13.36 13.18 -9.46
CA ILE A 38 -11.91 13.08 -9.47
C ILE A 38 -11.43 13.49 -10.87
N ALA A 39 -10.67 14.58 -10.97
CA ALA A 39 -10.13 15.03 -12.25
C ALA A 39 -8.88 14.23 -12.62
N PRO A 40 -8.46 14.22 -13.90
CA PRO A 40 -7.21 13.57 -14.31
C PRO A 40 -5.98 14.04 -13.52
N SER A 41 -5.89 15.33 -13.18
CA SER A 41 -4.80 15.86 -12.35
C SER A 41 -4.81 15.36 -10.90
N ASP A 42 -5.96 14.92 -10.39
CA ASP A 42 -6.04 14.28 -9.07
C ASP A 42 -5.45 12.88 -9.12
N LEU A 43 -5.61 12.15 -10.23
CA LEU A 43 -5.07 10.79 -10.39
C LEU A 43 -3.53 10.77 -10.33
N GLU A 44 -2.87 11.79 -10.89
CA GLU A 44 -1.42 11.94 -10.78
C GLU A 44 -0.97 12.14 -9.32
N ARG A 45 -1.68 13.02 -8.59
CA ARG A 45 -1.44 13.23 -7.17
C ARG A 45 -1.67 11.94 -6.37
N LEU A 46 -2.80 11.27 -6.61
CA LEU A 46 -3.19 10.02 -5.95
C LEU A 46 -2.19 8.89 -6.19
N ARG A 47 -1.54 8.83 -7.35
CA ARG A 47 -0.49 7.83 -7.63
C ARG A 47 0.73 8.03 -6.73
N SER A 48 1.16 9.28 -6.56
CA SER A 48 2.36 9.63 -5.79
C SER A 48 2.14 9.80 -4.28
N ALA A 49 0.88 9.88 -3.83
CA ALA A 49 0.53 10.18 -2.45
C ALA A 49 0.86 9.05 -1.43
N PRO A 50 0.65 7.76 -1.76
CA PRO A 50 1.01 6.67 -0.86
C PRO A 50 2.51 6.43 -0.84
N VAL A 51 3.05 6.29 0.37
CA VAL A 51 4.41 5.82 0.60
C VAL A 51 4.33 4.39 1.10
N ARG A 52 4.93 3.45 0.38
CA ARG A 52 5.08 2.08 0.87
C ARG A 52 6.22 2.04 1.87
N LEU A 53 5.89 1.72 3.11
CA LEU A 53 6.85 1.55 4.20
C LEU A 53 7.13 0.06 4.37
N VAL A 54 8.38 -0.34 4.21
CA VAL A 54 8.79 -1.74 4.27
C VAL A 54 9.83 -1.91 5.37
N SER A 55 9.65 -2.91 6.23
CA SER A 55 10.67 -3.33 7.20
C SER A 55 10.65 -4.83 7.42
N GLY A 56 11.81 -5.47 7.23
CA GLY A 56 11.95 -6.92 7.43
C GLY A 56 10.88 -7.73 6.70
N GLY A 57 10.11 -8.52 7.47
CA GLY A 57 9.03 -9.39 6.97
C GLY A 57 7.64 -8.74 6.90
N GLY A 58 7.53 -7.42 7.09
CA GLY A 58 6.26 -6.71 7.09
C GLY A 58 6.32 -5.36 6.35
N GLY A 59 5.20 -4.65 6.37
CA GLY A 59 5.10 -3.32 5.80
C GLY A 59 3.76 -2.65 6.11
N GLY A 60 3.63 -1.42 5.64
CA GLY A 60 2.40 -0.65 5.73
C GLY A 60 2.44 0.54 4.79
N THR A 61 1.41 1.38 4.90
CA THR A 61 1.27 2.59 4.09
C THR A 61 1.53 3.81 4.96
N GLY A 62 2.21 4.79 4.40
CA GLY A 62 2.30 6.15 4.93
C GLY A 62 1.88 7.17 3.88
N THR A 63 1.84 8.44 4.27
CA THR A 63 1.60 9.57 3.36
C THR A 63 2.49 10.74 3.73
N PHE A 64 2.91 11.51 2.73
CA PHE A 64 3.65 12.74 2.97
C PHE A 64 2.73 13.81 3.59
N ALA A 65 3.18 14.41 4.68
CA ALA A 65 2.50 15.51 5.35
C ALA A 65 3.26 16.84 5.27
N SER A 66 4.46 16.86 4.68
CA SER A 66 5.20 18.09 4.43
C SER A 66 6.10 17.99 3.20
N ALA A 67 6.50 19.15 2.67
CA ALA A 67 7.46 19.26 1.57
C ALA A 67 8.89 18.82 1.93
N ASN A 68 9.18 18.69 3.23
CA ASN A 68 10.50 18.29 3.74
C ASN A 68 10.58 16.78 4.04
N GLY A 69 9.59 16.00 3.60
CA GLY A 69 9.61 14.53 3.72
C GLY A 69 9.05 13.97 5.02
N LEU A 70 8.28 14.74 5.80
CA LEU A 70 7.56 14.19 6.95
C LEU A 70 6.53 13.16 6.46
N ILE A 71 6.59 11.93 6.98
CA ILE A 71 5.65 10.86 6.65
C ILE A 71 4.80 10.52 7.87
N LEU A 72 3.48 10.47 7.66
CA LEU A 72 2.53 9.97 8.65
C LEU A 72 2.21 8.50 8.35
N THR A 73 2.19 7.68 9.38
CA THR A 73 1.74 6.28 9.32
C THR A 73 1.17 5.85 10.68
N ASN A 74 0.63 4.64 10.77
CA ASN A 74 0.14 4.13 12.04
C ASN A 74 1.29 3.65 12.95
N HIS A 75 1.04 3.70 14.26
CA HIS A 75 1.99 3.23 15.28
C HIS A 75 2.46 1.79 15.04
N HIS A 76 1.55 0.87 14.71
CA HIS A 76 1.91 -0.54 14.47
C HIS A 76 2.80 -0.73 13.22
N VAL A 77 2.70 0.16 12.23
CA VAL A 77 3.57 0.14 11.05
C VAL A 77 4.97 0.57 11.44
N ALA A 78 5.10 1.62 12.26
CA ALA A 78 6.38 2.13 12.74
C ALA A 78 7.00 1.30 13.89
N LEU A 79 6.27 0.33 14.44
CA LEU A 79 6.65 -0.39 15.66
C LEU A 79 8.00 -1.08 15.54
N ASP A 80 8.32 -1.66 14.39
CA ASP A 80 9.64 -2.28 14.17
C ASP A 80 10.77 -1.23 14.15
N CYS A 81 10.52 -0.02 13.61
CA CYS A 81 11.47 1.07 13.71
C CYS A 81 11.63 1.52 15.17
N ILE A 82 10.53 1.70 15.90
CA ILE A 82 10.57 2.14 17.31
C ILE A 82 11.38 1.13 18.14
N ARG A 83 11.16 -0.18 17.94
CA ARG A 83 11.90 -1.26 18.61
C ARG A 83 13.37 -1.35 18.24
N THR A 84 13.74 -1.08 16.99
CA THR A 84 15.11 -1.31 16.50
C THR A 84 15.98 -0.05 16.54
N SER A 85 15.40 1.14 16.44
CA SER A 85 16.11 2.41 16.60
C SER A 85 16.72 2.53 18.00
N THR A 86 16.07 1.91 18.98
CA THR A 86 16.55 1.80 20.36
C THR A 86 17.63 0.74 20.58
N LEU A 87 17.79 -0.22 19.64
CA LEU A 87 18.82 -1.26 19.70
C LEU A 87 20.08 -0.86 18.94
N ALA A 88 19.96 0.06 17.96
CA ALA A 88 21.10 0.60 17.21
C ALA A 88 21.88 1.68 17.98
N GLU A 89 21.29 2.27 19.02
CA GLU A 89 21.97 3.13 19.99
C GLU A 89 22.04 2.48 21.37
N GLN A 90 23.16 1.79 21.63
CA GLN A 90 23.76 1.62 22.96
C GLN A 90 22.99 0.73 23.95
N ASN A 91 23.43 -0.53 24.15
CA ASN A 91 23.54 -1.22 25.46
C ASN A 91 22.52 -0.83 26.57
N LYS A 92 21.24 -0.65 26.26
CA LYS A 92 20.20 -0.20 27.19
C LYS A 92 18.93 -0.94 26.87
N ALA A 93 18.26 -1.42 27.91
CA ALA A 93 16.92 -2.02 27.89
C ALA A 93 15.83 -0.97 27.56
N ARG A 94 16.04 -0.15 26.52
CA ARG A 94 15.31 1.11 26.28
C ARG A 94 14.26 1.00 25.16
N ALA A 95 14.17 -0.14 24.49
CA ALA A 95 13.17 -0.37 23.45
C ALA A 95 11.75 -0.32 24.00
N ASP A 96 11.49 -1.04 25.09
CA ASP A 96 10.19 -1.03 25.76
C ASP A 96 9.82 0.39 26.25
N ASN A 97 10.83 1.16 26.69
CA ASN A 97 10.61 2.52 27.17
C ASN A 97 10.06 3.46 26.09
N LEU A 98 10.51 3.41 24.82
CA LEU A 98 9.91 4.30 23.78
C LEU A 98 8.51 3.85 23.34
N ILE A 99 8.20 2.56 23.45
CA ILE A 99 6.86 2.05 23.17
C ILE A 99 5.90 2.54 24.25
N ASP A 100 6.31 2.49 25.52
CA ASP A 100 5.47 2.87 26.65
C ASP A 100 5.38 4.40 26.85
N SER A 101 6.50 5.11 26.74
CA SER A 101 6.58 6.56 27.00
C SER A 101 6.35 7.43 25.75
N GLY A 102 6.33 6.83 24.57
CA GLY A 102 6.30 7.55 23.30
C GLY A 102 7.64 8.26 23.00
N PHE A 103 7.70 8.90 21.83
CA PHE A 103 8.88 9.65 21.42
C PHE A 103 8.46 10.86 20.57
N THR A 104 9.16 11.98 20.74
CA THR A 104 9.00 13.16 19.88
C THR A 104 10.36 13.85 19.74
N ALA A 105 10.85 13.94 18.51
CA ALA A 105 12.05 14.71 18.19
C ALA A 105 11.75 16.22 18.28
N LYS A 106 12.61 16.99 18.95
CA LYS A 106 12.45 18.45 19.08
C LYS A 106 13.00 19.20 17.87
N SER A 107 13.91 18.57 17.14
CA SER A 107 14.52 19.08 15.91
C SER A 107 14.80 17.91 14.95
N PRO A 108 15.03 18.18 13.65
CA PRO A 108 15.41 17.14 12.69
C PRO A 108 16.70 16.39 13.07
N ALA A 109 17.61 17.03 13.81
CA ALA A 109 18.84 16.41 14.29
C ALA A 109 18.60 15.38 15.41
N ASP A 110 17.44 15.45 16.07
CA ASP A 110 17.04 14.51 17.13
C ASP A 110 16.24 13.32 16.58
N GLU A 111 16.01 13.24 15.26
CA GLU A 111 15.29 12.13 14.63
C GLU A 111 16.08 10.82 14.73
N LEU A 112 15.43 9.77 15.23
CA LEU A 112 16.08 8.47 15.39
C LEU A 112 16.15 7.72 14.05
N PRO A 113 17.29 7.09 13.72
CA PRO A 113 17.46 6.41 12.45
C PRO A 113 16.73 5.05 12.40
N CYS A 114 15.71 4.96 11.55
CA CYS A 114 15.04 3.69 11.21
C CYS A 114 15.84 2.84 10.19
N LYS A 115 17.03 2.33 10.55
CA LYS A 115 17.97 1.69 9.59
C LYS A 115 17.42 0.51 8.77
N ARG A 116 16.37 -0.15 9.26
CA ARG A 116 15.74 -1.32 8.58
C ARG A 116 14.53 -0.94 7.73
N PHE A 117 14.06 0.31 7.81
CA PHE A 117 12.92 0.79 7.04
C PHE A 117 13.37 1.29 5.67
N LYS A 118 12.52 1.02 4.67
CA LYS A 118 12.59 1.64 3.35
C LYS A 118 11.26 2.33 3.07
N ALA A 119 11.33 3.59 2.68
CA ALA A 119 10.21 4.32 2.08
C ALA A 119 10.32 4.20 0.56
N GLN A 120 9.25 3.73 -0.08
CA GLN A 120 9.18 3.56 -1.53
C GLN A 120 7.98 4.33 -2.07
N ILE A 121 8.18 5.01 -3.19
CA ILE A 121 7.15 5.79 -3.87
C ILE A 121 6.98 5.19 -5.26
N GLU A 122 5.73 4.96 -5.67
CA GLU A 122 5.44 4.59 -7.04
C GLU A 122 5.48 5.83 -7.93
N LEU A 123 6.44 5.86 -8.86
CA LEU A 123 6.54 6.94 -9.84
C LEU A 123 5.75 6.63 -11.12
N SER A 124 5.66 5.35 -11.49
CA SER A 124 5.00 4.91 -12.71
C SER A 124 4.61 3.44 -12.63
N ALA A 125 3.50 3.09 -13.27
CA ALA A 125 3.14 1.72 -13.60
C ALA A 125 2.85 1.63 -15.09
N ARG A 126 3.22 0.49 -15.68
CA ARG A 126 2.99 0.17 -17.09
C ARG A 126 2.49 -1.26 -17.21
N ASP A 127 1.61 -1.52 -18.17
CA ASP A 127 1.18 -2.89 -18.47
C ASP A 127 2.31 -3.62 -19.22
N VAL A 128 2.75 -4.74 -18.65
CA VAL A 128 3.82 -5.59 -19.19
C VAL A 128 3.34 -7.01 -19.50
N THR A 129 2.02 -7.22 -19.51
CA THR A 129 1.41 -8.54 -19.59
C THR A 129 1.87 -9.29 -20.84
N ALA A 130 1.84 -8.64 -22.00
CA ALA A 130 2.34 -9.22 -23.25
C ALA A 130 3.83 -9.58 -23.18
N GLU A 131 4.65 -8.74 -22.54
CA GLU A 131 6.11 -8.91 -22.47
C GLU A 131 6.52 -10.11 -21.61
N VAL A 132 5.86 -10.26 -20.46
CA VAL A 132 6.06 -11.38 -19.54
C VAL A 132 5.54 -12.68 -20.17
N ASN A 133 4.38 -12.64 -20.82
CA ASN A 133 3.76 -13.82 -21.44
C ASN A 133 4.48 -14.32 -22.70
N ARG A 134 5.39 -13.55 -23.31
CA ARG A 134 6.17 -14.03 -24.48
C ARG A 134 6.94 -15.32 -24.20
N GLY A 135 7.36 -15.54 -22.96
CA GLY A 135 8.08 -16.75 -22.56
C GLY A 135 7.18 -17.91 -22.13
N VAL A 136 5.87 -17.68 -21.97
CA VAL A 136 4.94 -18.67 -21.42
C VAL A 136 4.37 -19.52 -22.56
N THR A 137 4.58 -20.83 -22.49
CA THR A 137 4.04 -21.78 -23.46
C THR A 137 2.96 -22.67 -22.84
N PRO A 138 1.99 -23.17 -23.63
CA PRO A 138 1.05 -24.18 -23.16
C PRO A 138 1.80 -25.41 -22.62
N GLY A 139 1.50 -25.81 -21.38
CA GLY A 139 2.12 -26.98 -20.73
C GLY A 139 3.44 -26.69 -19.98
N MET A 140 3.88 -25.44 -19.89
CA MET A 140 5.02 -25.06 -19.05
C MET A 140 4.71 -25.38 -17.56
N PRO A 141 5.60 -26.10 -16.85
CA PRO A 141 5.42 -26.37 -15.42
C PRO A 141 5.55 -25.07 -14.62
N ILE A 142 4.83 -24.99 -13.49
CA ILE A 142 4.97 -23.89 -12.54
C ILE A 142 6.41 -23.96 -11.99
N ALA A 143 7.13 -22.83 -12.03
CA ALA A 143 8.46 -22.73 -11.44
C ALA A 143 8.36 -22.88 -9.90
N GLU A 144 9.21 -23.73 -9.32
CA GLU A 144 9.35 -23.91 -7.86
C GLU A 144 10.07 -22.72 -7.19
#